data_AF-A0A846NEM5-F1
#
_entry.id   AF-A0A846NEM5-F1
#
_cell.length_a   1.000
_cell.length_b   1.000
_cell.length_c   1.000
_cell.angle_alpha   90.00
_cell.angle_beta   90.00
_cell.angle_gamma   90.00
#
_symmetry.space_group_name_H-M   'P 1'
#
loop_
_entity.id
_entity.type
_entity.pdbx_description
1 polymer ?
#
loop_
_entity_poly.entity_id
_entity_poly.type
_entity_poly.pdbx_seq_one_letter_code
_entity_poly.pdbx_strand_id
1 'polypeptide(L)' 'RCPLEICMEREGRRRDTLLAPRDIYEMGLRGESKTVPGLGVPYEEPLRPELQLDTDRLSPEECAEKISRTVVKNL' A
#
# COMPACT_ATOMS: atom_id res chain seq x y z
N ARG A 1 0.20 -5.54 -4.31
CA ARG A 1 -1.15 -4.99 -4.54
C ARG A 1 -1.96 -5.12 -3.26
N CYS A 2 -2.88 -4.19 -3.02
CA CYS A 2 -3.88 -4.24 -1.97
C CYS A 2 -5.06 -3.37 -2.44
N PRO A 3 -6.33 -3.79 -2.33
CA PRO A 3 -7.48 -2.94 -2.61
C PRO A 3 -7.42 -1.63 -1.82
N LEU A 4 -7.85 -0.53 -2.45
CA LEU A 4 -7.75 0.81 -1.87
C LEU A 4 -8.61 0.93 -0.59
N GLU A 5 -9.77 0.30 -0.58
CA GLU A 5 -10.71 0.29 0.55
C GLU A 5 -10.07 -0.33 1.79
N ILE A 6 -9.27 -1.40 1.60
CA ILE A 6 -8.53 -2.04 2.69
C ILE A 6 -7.38 -1.13 3.17
N CYS A 7 -6.71 -0.42 2.26
CA CYS A 7 -5.71 0.58 2.62
C CYS A 7 -6.31 1.70 3.48
N MET A 8 -7.50 2.20 3.11
CA MET A 8 -8.25 3.22 3.86
C MET A 8 -8.63 2.71 5.26
N GLU A 9 -9.17 1.49 5.35
CA GLU A 9 -9.53 0.87 6.63
C GLU A 9 -8.31 0.72 7.55
N ARG A 10 -7.16 0.31 7.00
CA ARG A 10 -5.90 0.18 7.75
C ARG A 10 -5.41 1.51 8.27
N GLU A 11 -5.50 2.59 7.48
CA GLU A 11 -5.17 3.93 7.97
C GLU A 11 -6.07 4.32 9.14
N GLY A 12 -7.39 4.17 9.00
CA GLY A 12 -8.35 4.57 10.04
C GLY A 12 -8.17 3.84 11.38
N ARG A 13 -7.54 2.65 11.37
CA ARG A 13 -7.23 1.86 12.57
C ARG A 13 -5.80 2.05 13.08
N ARG A 14 -4.95 2.72 12.31
CA ARG A 14 -3.52 2.88 12.62
C ARG A 14 -3.33 3.79 13.82
N ARG A 15 -2.69 3.27 14.87
CA ARG A 15 -2.40 4.02 16.11
C ARG A 15 -1.08 4.80 16.00
N ASP A 16 -0.02 4.10 15.60
CA ASP A 16 1.29 4.69 15.38
C ASP A 16 1.46 5.02 13.89
N THR A 17 1.76 6.29 13.62
CA THR A 17 1.88 6.76 12.24
C THR A 17 3.30 6.66 11.70
N LEU A 18 4.32 6.51 12.57
CA LEU A 18 5.72 6.49 12.15
C LEU A 18 6.06 7.62 11.15
N LEU A 19 5.59 8.84 11.46
CA LEU A 19 5.70 10.06 10.64
C LEU A 19 4.77 10.17 9.42
N ALA A 20 3.98 9.15 9.12
CA ALA A 20 2.96 9.27 8.07
C ALA A 20 1.88 10.28 8.46
N PRO A 21 1.33 11.05 7.50
CA PRO A 21 0.13 11.86 7.73
C PRO A 21 -1.02 10.99 8.25
N ARG A 22 -1.86 11.56 9.11
CA ARG A 22 -3.14 10.97 9.50
C ARG A 22 -4.21 11.41 8.53
N ASP A 23 -5.25 10.59 8.41
CA ASP A 23 -6.49 10.90 7.72
C ASP A 23 -6.27 11.29 6.24
N ILE A 24 -5.22 10.77 5.58
CA ILE A 24 -4.87 11.14 4.21
C ILE A 24 -5.98 10.77 3.24
N TYR A 25 -6.62 9.61 3.42
CA TYR A 25 -7.72 9.19 2.58
C TYR A 25 -8.99 9.98 2.88
N GLU A 26 -9.23 10.35 4.14
CA GLU A 26 -10.36 11.19 4.51
C GLU A 26 -10.22 12.61 3.93
N MET A 27 -9.04 13.23 4.05
CA MET A 27 -8.72 14.52 3.42
C MET A 27 -8.91 14.45 1.89
N GLY A 28 -8.51 13.32 1.29
CA GLY A 28 -8.73 13.08 -0.12
C GLY A 28 -10.22 13.00 -0.51
N LEU A 29 -11.04 12.29 0.28
CA LEU A 29 -12.48 12.15 0.06
C LEU A 29 -13.23 13.47 0.25
N ARG A 30 -12.76 14.32 1.16
CA ARG A 30 -13.28 15.68 1.40
C ARG A 30 -12.80 16.70 0.37
N GLY A 31 -11.85 16.34 -0.49
CA GLY A 31 -11.27 17.24 -1.49
C GLY A 31 -10.26 18.25 -0.92
N GLU A 32 -9.88 18.11 0.36
CA GLU A 32 -8.83 18.91 1.01
C GLU A 32 -7.44 18.55 0.44
N SER A 33 -7.26 17.28 0.05
CA SER A 33 -6.09 16.81 -0.70
C SER A 33 -6.49 16.31 -2.08
N LYS A 34 -5.97 16.94 -3.14
CA LYS A 34 -6.29 16.58 -4.54
C LYS A 34 -5.34 15.55 -5.13
N THR A 35 -4.28 15.17 -4.42
CA THR A 35 -3.14 14.43 -4.98
C THR A 35 -2.96 13.05 -4.36
N VAL A 36 -3.92 12.55 -3.57
CA VAL A 36 -3.86 11.20 -3.00
C VAL A 36 -3.95 10.17 -4.12
N PRO A 37 -2.91 9.33 -4.36
CA PRO A 37 -2.95 8.34 -5.42
C PRO A 37 -4.03 7.28 -5.20
N GLY A 38 -4.68 6.86 -6.28
CA GLY A 38 -5.87 5.99 -6.24
C GLY A 38 -7.17 6.72 -5.93
N LEU A 39 -7.13 8.02 -5.57
CA LEU A 39 -8.31 8.80 -5.24
C LEU A 39 -8.37 10.11 -6.03
N GLY A 40 -7.50 11.09 -5.70
CA GLY A 40 -7.43 12.38 -6.39
C GLY A 40 -6.65 12.33 -7.69
N VAL A 41 -5.70 11.40 -7.79
CA VAL A 41 -4.94 11.08 -9.02
C VAL A 41 -4.88 9.58 -9.21
N PRO A 42 -4.78 9.06 -10.45
CA PRO A 42 -4.60 7.64 -10.70
C PRO A 42 -3.35 7.09 -10.01
N TYR A 43 -3.42 5.84 -9.54
CA TYR A 43 -2.24 5.07 -9.18
C TYR A 43 -1.74 4.32 -10.42
N GLU A 44 -0.48 4.54 -10.80
CA GLU A 44 0.13 3.86 -11.93
C GLU A 44 0.66 2.49 -11.50
N GLU A 45 -0.10 1.42 -11.76
CA GLU A 45 0.37 0.07 -11.44
C GLU A 45 1.62 -0.31 -12.27
N PRO A 46 2.59 -1.01 -11.67
CA PRO A 46 3.78 -1.45 -12.39
C PRO A 46 3.40 -2.44 -13.49
N LEU A 47 3.84 -2.20 -14.72
CA LEU A 47 3.54 -3.05 -15.87
C LEU A 47 4.25 -4.42 -15.81
N ARG A 48 5.46 -4.47 -15.22
CA ARG A 48 6.32 -5.66 -15.15
C ARG A 48 7.11 -5.68 -13.84
N PRO A 49 6.45 -5.89 -12.68
CA PRO A 49 7.16 -5.98 -11.40
C PRO A 49 7.97 -7.28 -11.32
N GLU A 50 9.14 -7.24 -10.69
CA GLU A 50 9.95 -8.44 -10.39
C GLU A 50 9.24 -9.36 -9.38
N LEU A 51 8.43 -8.77 -8.50
CA LEU A 51 7.62 -9.48 -7.52
C LEU A 51 6.35 -8.69 -7.18
N GLN A 52 5.19 -9.35 -7.26
CA GLN A 52 3.93 -8.83 -6.76
C GLN A 52 3.54 -9.55 -5.47
N LEU A 53 3.16 -8.77 -4.45
CA LEU A 53 2.70 -9.26 -3.15
C LEU A 53 1.28 -8.75 -2.88
N ASP A 54 0.32 -9.65 -2.74
CA ASP A 54 -1.07 -9.32 -2.41
C ASP A 54 -1.22 -9.20 -0.88
N THR A 55 -0.93 -8.01 -0.35
CA THR A 55 -0.76 -7.76 1.11
C THR A 55 -2.09 -7.65 1.86
N ASP A 56 -3.21 -7.75 1.17
CA ASP A 56 -4.54 -8.02 1.74
C ASP A 56 -4.71 -9.50 2.12
N ARG A 57 -3.89 -10.40 1.54
CA ARG A 57 -3.98 -11.85 1.72
C ARG A 57 -2.76 -12.47 2.39
N LEU A 58 -1.65 -11.75 2.41
CA LEU A 58 -0.38 -12.21 2.96
C LEU A 58 -0.02 -11.47 4.24
N SER A 59 0.56 -12.17 5.20
CA SER A 59 1.17 -11.56 6.38
C SER A 59 2.50 -10.85 6.01
N PRO A 60 2.99 -9.94 6.87
CA PRO A 60 4.33 -9.36 6.72
C PRO A 60 5.45 -10.41 6.62
N GLU A 61 5.37 -11.48 7.40
CA GLU A 61 6.35 -12.58 7.42
C GLU A 61 6.34 -13.36 6.10
N GLU A 62 5.15 -13.69 5.57
CA GLU A 62 5.02 -14.36 4.28
C GLU A 62 5.53 -13.48 3.13
N CYS A 63 5.28 -12.17 3.21
CA CYS A 63 5.83 -11.20 2.27
C CYS A 63 7.36 -11.16 2.33
N ALA A 64 7.94 -11.08 3.53
CA ALA A 64 9.38 -11.06 3.73
C ALA A 64 10.04 -12.35 3.20
N GLU A 65 9.43 -13.51 3.43
CA GLU A 65 9.92 -14.78 2.91
C GLU A 65 9.91 -14.80 1.37
N LYS A 66 8.82 -14.37 0.74
CA LYS A 66 8.71 -14.27 -0.72
C LYS A 66 9.77 -13.33 -1.29
N ILE A 67 9.99 -12.17 -0.67
CA ILE A 67 11.03 -11.22 -1.07
C ILE A 67 12.42 -11.87 -0.99
N SER A 68 12.76 -12.45 0.16
CA SER A 68 14.05 -13.11 0.38
C SER A 68 14.33 -14.19 -0.67
N ARG A 69 13.34 -15.06 -0.92
CA ARG A 69 13.44 -16.11 -1.95
C ARG A 69 13.66 -15.55 -3.36
N THR A 70 12.98 -14.46 -3.71
CA THR A 70 13.14 -13.82 -5.03
C THR A 70 14.52 -13.19 -5.17
N VAL A 71 15.00 -12.48 -4.15
CA VAL A 71 16.33 -11.84 -4.17
C VAL A 71 17.43 -12.90 -4.29
N VAL A 72 17.40 -13.95 -3.48
CA VAL A 72 18.42 -15.02 -3.50
C VAL A 72 18.45 -15.78 -4.83
N LYS A 73 17.30 -16.00 -5.47
CA LYS A 73 17.26 -16.65 -6.80
C LYS A 73 17.87 -15.82 -7.93
N ASN A 74 17.92 -14.50 -7.75
CA ASN A 74 18.39 -13.55 -8.76
C ASN A 74 19.86 -13.11 -8.51
N LEU A 75 20.50 -13.64 -7.47
CA LEU A 75 21.94 -13.54 -7.23
C LEU A 75 22.65 -14.75 -7.88
#